data_AF-A0A7C6VBM4-F1
#
_entry.id   AF-A0A7C6VBM4-F1
#
_cell.length_a   1.000
_cell.length_b   1.000
_cell.length_c   1.000
_cell.angle_alpha   90.00
_cell.angle_beta   90.00
_cell.angle_gamma   90.00
#
_symmetry.space_group_name_H-M   'P 1'
#
loop_
_entity.id
_entity.type
_entity.pdbx_description
1 polymer ?
#
loop_
_entity_poly.entity_id
_entity_poly.type
_entity_poly.pdbx_seq_one_letter_code
_entity_poly.pdbx_strand_id
1 'polypeptide(L)'
;MLVGETIVHHASTVAQRTHRHGNQRKNAASRAYARGKAQFPPELCTAEAPDGTKEGSVPQRPVGTLYRGREGMWSWVLHRITGVAIFFFLLVHILDTALIRVSPEAYNAVIGTYKNPIMGVGEVALVGAILFHALNGLRVIAVDFWRLGARYQRPLFWAVVGIWTELMLGFTPLHLIRVFSE
;
A
#
# COMPACT_ATOMS: atom_id res chain seq x y z
N MET A 1 3.25 43.63 23.54
CA MET A 1 3.17 43.25 22.11
C MET A 1 4.55 43.05 21.45
N LEU A 2 5.65 42.81 22.21
CA LEU A 2 7.03 42.88 21.71
C LEU A 2 7.84 41.57 21.76
N VAL A 3 7.23 40.43 22.11
CA VAL A 3 7.95 39.13 22.23
C VAL A 3 7.65 38.16 21.08
N GLY A 4 6.58 38.41 20.31
CA GLY A 4 6.13 37.52 19.22
C GLY A 4 6.94 37.62 17.92
N GLU A 5 7.49 38.80 17.60
CA GLU A 5 8.23 39.02 16.33
C GLU A 5 9.60 38.31 16.31
N THR A 6 10.29 38.22 17.45
CA THR A 6 11.66 37.67 17.50
C THR A 6 11.69 36.17 17.17
N ILE A 7 10.68 35.41 17.57
CA ILE A 7 10.61 33.95 17.34
C ILE A 7 10.33 33.65 15.86
N VAL A 8 9.43 34.41 15.23
CA VAL A 8 9.11 34.25 13.80
C VAL A 8 10.30 34.65 12.92
N HIS A 9 11.03 35.71 13.29
CA HIS A 9 12.23 36.14 12.56
C HIS A 9 13.40 35.15 12.67
N HIS A 10 13.53 34.43 13.79
CA HIS A 10 14.60 33.45 13.95
C HIS A 10 14.33 32.15 13.17
N ALA A 11 13.08 31.69 13.16
CA ALA A 11 12.66 30.50 12.40
C ALA A 11 12.81 30.69 10.87
N SER A 12 12.46 31.87 10.35
CA SER A 12 12.61 32.19 8.92
C SER A 12 14.08 32.23 8.49
N THR A 13 14.96 32.75 9.34
CA THR A 13 16.40 32.84 9.06
C THR A 13 17.06 31.45 8.98
N VAL A 14 16.70 30.53 9.89
CA VAL A 14 17.23 29.15 9.89
C VAL A 14 16.74 28.36 8.68
N ALA A 15 15.46 28.50 8.30
CA ALA A 15 14.89 27.86 7.11
C ALA A 15 15.54 28.37 5.81
N GLN A 16 15.75 29.67 5.67
CA GLN A 16 16.44 30.24 4.50
C GLN A 16 17.90 29.78 4.40
N ARG A 17 18.59 29.64 5.54
CA ARG A 17 20.00 29.21 5.57
C ARG A 17 20.18 27.76 5.10
N THR A 18 19.30 26.85 5.53
CA THR A 18 19.35 25.43 5.11
C THR A 18 19.09 25.28 3.61
N HIS A 19 18.11 26.01 3.07
CA HIS A 19 17.77 25.99 1.64
C HIS A 19 18.93 26.52 0.77
N ARG A 20 19.59 27.59 1.20
CA ARG A 20 20.76 28.17 0.51
C ARG A 20 21.95 27.20 0.50
N HIS A 21 22.16 26.47 1.60
CA HIS A 21 23.28 25.53 1.72
C HIS A 21 23.13 24.31 0.82
N GLY A 22 21.89 23.80 0.67
CA GLY A 22 21.58 22.71 -0.27
C GLY A 22 21.81 23.11 -1.73
N ASN A 23 21.43 24.33 -2.11
CA ASN A 23 21.60 24.80 -3.49
C ASN A 23 23.07 25.03 -3.87
N GLN A 24 23.90 25.52 -2.95
CA GLN A 24 25.35 25.65 -3.16
C GLN A 24 26.03 24.30 -3.39
N ARG A 25 25.63 23.24 -2.67
CA ARG A 25 26.18 21.89 -2.85
C ARG A 25 25.86 21.32 -4.23
N LYS A 26 24.63 21.51 -4.73
CA LYS A 26 24.22 21.06 -6.07
C LYS A 26 25.02 21.78 -7.18
N ASN A 27 25.23 23.09 -7.02
CA ASN A 27 26.01 23.89 -7.97
C ASN A 27 27.52 23.58 -7.94
N ALA A 28 28.05 23.17 -6.79
CA ALA A 28 29.45 22.71 -6.69
C ALA A 28 29.65 21.35 -7.38
N ALA A 29 28.71 20.42 -7.20
CA ALA A 29 28.76 19.10 -7.83
C ALA A 29 28.64 19.17 -9.36
N SER A 30 27.75 20.01 -9.88
CA SER A 30 27.61 20.22 -11.34
C SER A 30 28.85 20.87 -11.95
N ARG A 31 29.50 21.80 -11.24
CA ARG A 31 30.76 22.41 -11.65
C ARG A 31 31.94 21.43 -11.62
N ALA A 32 32.01 20.55 -10.62
CA ALA A 32 33.03 19.50 -10.55
C ALA A 32 32.89 18.50 -11.71
N TYR A 33 31.65 18.10 -12.04
CA TYR A 33 31.36 17.25 -13.20
C TYR A 33 31.74 17.93 -14.52
N ALA A 34 31.36 19.20 -14.71
CA ALA A 34 31.72 19.97 -15.92
C ALA A 34 33.24 20.15 -16.06
N ARG A 35 33.95 20.36 -14.95
CA ARG A 35 35.41 20.51 -14.93
C ARG A 35 36.12 19.18 -15.21
N GLY A 36 35.60 18.06 -14.70
CA GLY A 36 36.12 16.72 -15.01
C GLY A 36 35.93 16.35 -16.49
N LYS A 37 34.85 16.82 -17.13
CA LYS A 37 34.62 16.62 -18.58
C LYS A 37 35.54 17.46 -19.47
N ALA A 38 36.07 18.56 -18.97
CA ALA A 38 36.98 19.45 -19.70
C ALA A 38 38.46 19.00 -19.64
N GLN A 39 38.80 18.02 -18.81
CA GLN A 39 40.16 17.46 -18.64
C GLN A 39 40.49 16.38 -19.67
N PHE A 40 39.58 16.05 -20.60
CA PHE A 40 39.87 15.13 -21.69
C PHE A 40 40.57 15.89 -22.83
N PRO A 41 41.84 15.59 -23.15
CA PRO A 41 42.54 16.26 -24.23
C PRO A 41 41.86 15.96 -25.59
N PRO A 42 41.76 16.93 -26.51
CA PRO A 42 41.13 16.76 -27.82
C PRO A 42 41.90 15.82 -28.77
N GLU A 43 43.10 15.38 -28.38
CA GLU A 43 44.00 14.54 -29.20
C GLU A 43 43.63 13.05 -29.29
N LEU A 44 42.59 12.59 -28.57
CA LEU A 44 42.12 11.21 -28.70
C LEU A 44 41.15 10.99 -29.88
N CYS A 45 40.92 12.01 -30.73
CA CYS A 45 40.06 11.95 -31.91
C CYS A 45 40.81 11.52 -33.20
N THR A 46 42.04 11.01 -33.09
CA THR A 46 42.84 10.56 -34.26
C THR A 46 43.37 9.12 -34.13
N ALA A 47 42.88 8.33 -33.17
CA ALA A 47 43.09 6.89 -33.21
C ALA A 47 42.11 6.27 -34.23
N GLU A 48 42.65 5.62 -35.25
CA GLU A 48 41.95 4.88 -36.28
C GLU A 48 40.79 4.05 -35.69
N ALA A 49 39.62 4.17 -36.32
CA ALA A 49 38.42 3.47 -35.90
C ALA A 49 38.67 1.94 -35.88
N PRO A 50 38.52 1.25 -34.75
CA PRO A 50 38.54 -0.20 -34.74
C PRO A 50 37.37 -0.72 -35.56
N ASP A 51 37.73 -1.47 -36.60
CA ASP A 51 36.86 -2.28 -37.45
C ASP A 51 35.77 -3.02 -36.64
N GLY A 52 34.52 -2.82 -37.05
CA GLY A 52 33.52 -3.87 -37.09
C GLY A 52 33.07 -4.53 -35.79
N THR A 53 33.34 -3.96 -34.60
CA THR A 53 32.75 -4.50 -33.37
C THR A 53 31.27 -4.17 -33.33
N LYS A 54 30.46 -5.17 -33.67
CA LYS A 54 28.99 -5.17 -33.57
C LYS A 54 28.60 -4.63 -32.20
N GLU A 55 28.17 -3.37 -32.18
CA GLU A 55 27.65 -2.71 -30.99
C GLU A 55 26.44 -3.55 -30.56
N GLY A 56 26.66 -4.39 -29.55
CA GLY A 56 25.67 -5.32 -29.07
C GLY A 56 24.46 -4.51 -28.63
N SER A 57 23.40 -4.55 -29.44
CA SER A 57 22.11 -3.95 -29.11
C SER A 57 21.78 -4.38 -27.69
N VAL A 58 21.79 -3.44 -26.74
CA VAL A 58 21.37 -3.70 -25.37
C VAL A 58 20.03 -4.41 -25.49
N PRO A 59 19.89 -5.69 -25.08
CA PRO A 59 18.65 -6.41 -25.26
C PRO A 59 17.59 -5.64 -24.47
N GLN A 60 16.76 -4.89 -25.19
CA GLN A 60 15.61 -4.20 -24.65
C GLN A 60 14.74 -5.32 -24.08
N ARG A 61 14.78 -5.48 -22.76
CA ARG A 61 13.94 -6.46 -22.08
C ARG A 61 12.52 -6.16 -22.56
N PRO A 62 11.84 -7.11 -23.23
CA PRO A 62 10.49 -6.87 -23.69
C PRO A 62 9.70 -6.40 -22.49
N VAL A 63 9.16 -5.19 -22.58
CA VAL A 63 8.27 -4.62 -21.56
C VAL A 63 7.02 -5.48 -21.62
N GLY A 64 7.06 -6.61 -20.92
CA GLY A 64 5.98 -7.57 -20.87
C GLY A 64 4.72 -6.86 -20.41
N THR A 65 3.69 -6.90 -21.24
CA THR A 65 2.41 -6.22 -21.06
C THR A 65 1.54 -6.79 -19.93
N LEU A 66 2.09 -7.66 -19.09
CA LEU A 66 1.41 -8.13 -17.88
C LEU A 66 2.45 -8.35 -16.77
N TYR A 67 2.44 -7.45 -15.78
CA TYR A 67 3.19 -7.65 -14.54
C TYR A 67 2.74 -8.98 -13.95
N ARG A 68 3.64 -9.97 -13.88
CA ARG A 68 3.39 -11.22 -13.16
C ARG A 68 3.38 -10.89 -11.67
N GLY A 69 2.23 -10.41 -11.21
CA GLY A 69 1.94 -10.03 -9.83
C GLY A 69 2.36 -11.16 -8.90
N ARG A 70 3.50 -10.96 -8.23
CA ARG A 70 3.95 -11.87 -7.18
C ARG A 70 2.93 -11.84 -6.03
N GLU A 71 2.93 -12.85 -5.17
CA GLU A 71 2.01 -13.00 -4.03
C GLU A 71 1.88 -11.70 -3.19
N GLY A 72 2.96 -10.92 -3.08
CA GLY A 72 2.97 -9.62 -2.41
C GLY A 72 2.10 -8.54 -3.06
N MET A 73 2.00 -8.50 -4.40
CA MET A 73 1.13 -7.54 -5.09
C MET A 73 -0.34 -7.85 -4.82
N TRP A 74 -0.73 -9.12 -4.93
CA TRP A 74 -2.10 -9.56 -4.64
C TRP A 74 -2.48 -9.34 -3.17
N SER A 75 -1.58 -9.65 -2.24
CA SER A 75 -1.76 -9.35 -0.81
C SER A 75 -2.04 -7.85 -0.57
N TRP A 76 -1.32 -6.96 -1.24
CA TRP A 76 -1.52 -5.52 -1.13
C TRP A 76 -2.86 -5.07 -1.74
N VAL A 77 -3.22 -5.57 -2.93
CA VAL A 77 -4.48 -5.25 -3.61
C VAL A 77 -5.65 -5.68 -2.73
N LEU A 78 -5.65 -6.93 -2.29
CA LEU A 78 -6.70 -7.50 -1.45
C LEU A 78 -6.84 -6.75 -0.12
N HIS A 79 -5.74 -6.35 0.51
CA HIS A 79 -5.78 -5.61 1.77
C HIS A 79 -6.46 -4.24 1.62
N ARG A 80 -6.22 -3.56 0.49
CA ARG A 80 -6.88 -2.28 0.19
C ARG A 80 -8.35 -2.46 -0.13
N ILE A 81 -8.69 -3.43 -0.99
CA ILE A 81 -10.09 -3.70 -1.35
C ILE A 81 -10.91 -4.04 -0.11
N THR A 82 -10.41 -4.94 0.73
CA THR A 82 -11.07 -5.31 2.00
C THR A 82 -11.17 -4.12 2.95
N GLY A 83 -10.13 -3.28 3.07
CA GLY A 83 -10.17 -2.09 3.92
C GLY A 83 -11.23 -1.07 3.47
N VAL A 84 -11.34 -0.83 2.16
CA VAL A 84 -12.38 0.06 1.60
C VAL A 84 -13.78 -0.53 1.82
N ALA A 85 -13.95 -1.83 1.59
CA ALA A 85 -15.22 -2.51 1.83
C ALA A 85 -15.65 -2.42 3.30
N ILE A 86 -14.73 -2.66 4.24
CA ILE A 86 -14.98 -2.56 5.69
C ILE A 86 -15.31 -1.11 6.07
N PHE A 87 -14.62 -0.11 5.51
CA PHE A 87 -14.92 1.29 5.79
C PHE A 87 -16.38 1.65 5.43
N PHE A 88 -16.84 1.30 4.24
CA PHE A 88 -18.23 1.56 3.83
C PHE A 88 -19.24 0.72 4.62
N PHE A 89 -18.90 -0.54 4.92
CA PHE A 89 -19.70 -1.36 5.83
C PHE A 89 -19.87 -0.67 7.18
N LEU A 90 -18.78 -0.20 7.79
CA LEU A 90 -18.83 0.49 9.10
C LEU A 90 -19.67 1.77 9.04
N LEU A 91 -19.62 2.52 7.94
CA LEU A 91 -20.47 3.70 7.76
C LEU A 91 -21.96 3.33 7.81
N VAL A 92 -22.41 2.40 6.95
CA VAL A 92 -23.81 1.96 6.92
C VAL A 92 -24.21 1.32 8.25
N HIS A 93 -23.32 0.51 8.83
CA HIS A 93 -23.56 -0.18 10.10
C HIS A 93 -23.80 0.79 11.26
N ILE A 94 -23.05 1.89 11.34
CA ILE A 94 -23.26 2.91 12.37
C ILE A 94 -24.58 3.66 12.15
N LEU A 95 -24.94 3.93 10.90
CA LEU A 95 -26.23 4.58 10.59
C LEU A 95 -27.41 3.69 11.01
N ASP A 96 -27.35 2.40 10.69
CA ASP A 96 -28.43 1.46 11.03
C ASP A 96 -28.57 1.24 12.54
N THR A 97 -27.46 1.16 13.26
CA THR A 97 -27.49 1.05 14.73
C THR A 97 -27.95 2.35 15.39
N ALA A 98 -27.70 3.51 14.78
CA ALA A 98 -28.21 4.79 15.28
C ALA A 98 -29.74 4.90 15.20
N LEU A 99 -30.41 4.23 14.24
CA LEU A 99 -31.87 4.23 14.13
C LEU A 99 -32.58 3.68 15.37
N ILE A 100 -31.93 2.79 16.13
CA ILE A 100 -32.44 2.28 17.42
C ILE A 100 -32.74 3.42 18.40
N ARG A 101 -32.01 4.53 18.31
CA ARG A 101 -32.18 5.72 19.17
C ARG A 101 -33.25 6.70 18.67
N VAL A 102 -33.76 6.52 17.46
CA VAL A 102 -34.70 7.47 16.81
C VAL A 102 -36.13 6.94 16.85
N SER A 103 -36.37 5.74 16.31
CA SER A 103 -37.70 5.10 16.31
C SER A 103 -37.55 3.58 16.24
N PRO A 104 -38.16 2.84 17.19
CA PRO A 104 -38.22 1.38 17.13
C PRO A 104 -38.96 0.86 15.89
N GLU A 105 -40.01 1.53 15.42
CA GLU A 105 -40.72 1.11 14.20
C GLU A 105 -39.84 1.24 12.94
N ALA A 106 -39.09 2.34 12.81
CA ALA A 106 -38.16 2.52 11.70
C ALA A 106 -37.06 1.45 11.68
N TYR A 107 -36.55 1.07 12.86
CA TYR A 107 -35.58 -0.02 12.99
C TYR A 107 -36.19 -1.37 12.58
N ASN A 108 -37.40 -1.68 13.04
CA ASN A 108 -38.08 -2.95 12.72
C ASN A 108 -38.36 -3.11 11.22
N ALA A 109 -38.69 -2.01 10.52
CA ALA A 109 -38.87 -2.02 9.08
C ALA A 109 -37.55 -2.30 8.34
N VAL A 110 -36.44 -1.69 8.78
CA VAL A 110 -35.13 -1.86 8.14
C VAL A 110 -34.57 -3.27 8.38
N ILE A 111 -34.58 -3.75 9.63
CA ILE A 111 -34.05 -5.08 9.98
C ILE A 111 -34.83 -6.21 9.30
N GLY A 112 -36.12 -6.00 9.02
CA GLY A 112 -36.95 -6.94 8.26
C GLY A 112 -36.43 -7.17 6.83
N THR A 113 -35.79 -6.17 6.22
CA THR A 113 -35.23 -6.30 4.86
C THR A 113 -33.91 -7.06 4.82
N TYR A 114 -33.17 -7.09 5.93
CA TYR A 114 -31.89 -7.79 6.04
C TYR A 114 -32.02 -9.31 6.25
N LYS A 115 -33.21 -9.80 6.59
CA LYS A 115 -33.48 -11.24 6.77
C LYS A 115 -33.75 -11.93 5.44
N ASN A 116 -32.70 -12.16 4.66
CA ASN A 116 -32.80 -12.96 3.45
C ASN A 116 -31.49 -13.75 3.19
N PRO A 117 -31.55 -14.88 2.45
CA PRO A 117 -30.38 -15.72 2.23
C PRO A 117 -29.24 -15.03 1.47
N ILE A 118 -29.55 -14.00 0.65
CA ILE A 118 -28.54 -13.21 -0.06
C ILE A 118 -27.69 -12.41 0.94
N MET A 119 -28.32 -11.83 1.96
CA MET A 119 -27.61 -11.16 3.05
C MET A 119 -26.73 -12.13 3.83
N GLY A 120 -27.17 -13.37 4.06
CA GLY A 120 -26.33 -14.39 4.69
C GLY A 120 -25.07 -14.74 3.89
N VAL A 121 -25.12 -14.72 2.56
CA VAL A 121 -23.90 -14.81 1.71
C VAL A 121 -23.04 -13.55 1.85
N GLY A 122 -23.67 -12.38 1.93
CA GLY A 122 -23.00 -11.11 2.20
C GLY A 122 -22.24 -11.11 3.54
N GLU A 123 -22.81 -11.71 4.58
CA GLU A 123 -22.16 -11.89 5.89
C GLU A 123 -20.90 -12.76 5.78
N VAL A 124 -20.94 -13.86 5.00
CA VAL A 124 -19.74 -14.68 4.74
C VAL A 124 -18.65 -13.87 4.05
N ALA A 125 -19.01 -13.08 3.03
CA ALA A 125 -18.05 -12.22 2.34
C ALA A 125 -17.46 -11.16 3.27
N LEU A 126 -18.30 -10.55 4.12
CA LEU A 126 -17.89 -9.55 5.10
C LEU A 126 -16.93 -10.14 6.15
N VAL A 127 -17.27 -11.29 6.75
CA VAL A 127 -16.39 -11.99 7.71
C VAL A 127 -15.07 -12.35 7.06
N GLY A 128 -15.11 -12.87 5.83
CA GLY A 128 -13.91 -13.18 5.05
C GLY A 128 -13.04 -11.93 4.82
N ALA A 129 -13.64 -10.79 4.48
CA ALA A 129 -12.94 -9.52 4.29
C ALA A 129 -12.29 -9.01 5.59
N ILE A 130 -13.02 -9.03 6.71
CA ILE A 130 -12.52 -8.61 8.03
C ILE A 130 -11.33 -9.47 8.47
N LEU A 131 -11.48 -10.81 8.40
CA LEU A 131 -10.42 -11.73 8.80
C LEU A 131 -9.17 -11.54 7.95
N PHE A 132 -9.31 -11.47 6.63
CA PHE A 132 -8.17 -11.26 5.75
C PHE A 132 -7.51 -9.91 6.02
N HIS A 133 -8.29 -8.83 6.18
CA HIS A 133 -7.78 -7.50 6.44
C HIS A 133 -6.95 -7.45 7.74
N ALA A 134 -7.49 -8.01 8.82
CA ALA A 134 -6.83 -8.05 10.13
C ALA A 134 -5.55 -8.91 10.11
N LEU A 135 -5.62 -10.14 9.59
CA LEU A 135 -4.47 -11.05 9.53
C LEU A 135 -3.37 -10.51 8.61
N ASN A 136 -3.73 -9.96 7.45
CA ASN A 136 -2.76 -9.37 6.54
C ASN A 136 -2.18 -8.06 7.07
N GLY A 137 -2.95 -7.26 7.81
CA GLY A 137 -2.44 -6.10 8.55
C GLY A 137 -1.39 -6.50 9.59
N LEU A 138 -1.66 -7.57 10.35
CA LEU A 138 -0.70 -8.12 11.31
C LEU A 138 0.59 -8.61 10.62
N ARG A 139 0.47 -9.25 9.45
CA ARG A 139 1.63 -9.62 8.62
C ARG A 139 2.47 -8.40 8.25
N VAL A 140 1.85 -7.31 7.79
CA VAL A 140 2.57 -6.09 7.41
C VAL A 140 3.32 -5.50 8.62
N ILE A 141 2.65 -5.39 9.77
CA ILE A 141 3.28 -4.98 11.03
C ILE A 141 4.47 -5.89 11.37
N ALA A 142 4.29 -7.22 11.32
CA ALA A 142 5.37 -8.16 11.59
C ALA A 142 6.57 -7.98 10.64
N VAL A 143 6.32 -7.67 9.36
CA VAL A 143 7.39 -7.41 8.38
C VAL A 143 8.13 -6.11 8.68
N ASP A 144 7.43 -5.06 9.12
CA ASP A 144 8.02 -3.74 9.40
C ASP A 144 8.88 -3.74 10.66
N PHE A 145 8.47 -4.49 11.70
CA PHE A 145 9.19 -4.53 12.98
C PHE A 145 10.23 -5.65 13.09
N TRP A 146 10.19 -6.67 12.22
CA TRP A 146 11.14 -7.78 12.26
C TRP A 146 12.29 -7.60 11.26
N ARG A 147 13.54 -7.58 11.75
CA ARG A 147 14.79 -7.57 10.94
C ARG A 147 14.86 -8.64 9.84
N LEU A 148 14.15 -9.77 9.97
CA LEU A 148 14.10 -10.84 8.97
C LEU A 148 12.77 -10.86 8.18
N GLY A 149 11.84 -9.94 8.48
CA GLY A 149 10.50 -9.89 7.90
C GLY A 149 10.51 -9.82 6.38
N ALA A 150 11.43 -9.03 5.80
CA ALA A 150 11.62 -8.93 4.35
C ALA A 150 12.02 -10.28 3.70
N ARG A 151 12.76 -11.13 4.41
CA ARG A 151 13.16 -12.47 3.92
C ARG A 151 12.01 -13.46 3.99
N TYR A 152 11.16 -13.35 5.01
CA TYR A 152 10.04 -14.27 5.28
C TYR A 152 8.69 -13.79 4.73
N GLN A 153 8.66 -12.81 3.83
CA GLN A 153 7.41 -12.27 3.29
C GLN A 153 6.50 -13.32 2.63
N ARG A 154 7.09 -14.33 1.96
CA ARG A 154 6.37 -15.43 1.31
C ARG A 154 5.75 -16.41 2.33
N PRO A 155 6.52 -17.04 3.22
CA PRO A 155 5.95 -17.95 4.21
C PRO A 155 4.96 -17.25 5.14
N LEU A 156 5.19 -15.99 5.51
CA LEU A 156 4.22 -15.21 6.29
C LEU A 156 2.91 -14.97 5.54
N PHE A 157 2.95 -14.75 4.22
CA PHE A 157 1.73 -14.64 3.42
C PHE A 157 0.96 -15.96 3.38
N TRP A 158 1.65 -17.08 3.16
CA TRP A 158 1.02 -18.40 3.16
C TRP A 158 0.50 -18.80 4.55
N ALA A 159 1.15 -18.39 5.63
CA ALA A 159 0.63 -18.56 6.98
C ALA A 159 -0.69 -17.79 7.18
N VAL A 160 -0.77 -16.53 6.73
CA VAL A 160 -2.03 -15.75 6.74
C VAL A 160 -3.12 -16.45 5.94
N VAL A 161 -2.82 -16.91 4.72
CA VAL A 161 -3.79 -17.61 3.87
C VAL A 161 -4.24 -18.91 4.52
N GLY A 162 -3.33 -19.69 5.11
CA GLY A 162 -3.65 -20.94 5.80
C GLY A 162 -4.57 -20.71 6.99
N ILE A 163 -4.23 -19.77 7.88
CA ILE A 163 -5.06 -19.42 9.05
C ILE A 163 -6.42 -18.89 8.61
N TRP A 164 -6.45 -17.98 7.63
CA TRP A 164 -7.70 -17.44 7.10
C TRP A 164 -8.59 -18.54 6.53
N THR A 165 -8.01 -19.47 5.76
CA THR A 165 -8.74 -20.59 5.13
C THR A 165 -9.31 -21.53 6.18
N GLU A 166 -8.53 -21.87 7.22
CA GLU A 166 -8.99 -22.71 8.35
C GLU A 166 -10.18 -22.07 9.07
N LEU A 167 -10.09 -20.78 9.39
CA LEU A 167 -11.16 -20.05 10.06
C LEU A 167 -12.43 -19.99 9.19
N MET A 168 -12.28 -19.76 7.88
CA MET A 168 -13.42 -19.74 6.95
C MET A 168 -14.02 -21.14 6.76
N LEU A 169 -13.20 -22.20 6.71
CA LEU A 169 -13.68 -23.59 6.66
C LEU A 169 -14.50 -23.96 7.90
N GLY A 170 -14.11 -23.48 9.08
CA GLY A 170 -14.90 -23.68 10.30
C GLY A 170 -16.21 -22.87 10.29
N PHE A 171 -16.16 -21.62 9.85
CA PHE A 171 -17.31 -20.71 9.91
C PHE A 171 -18.34 -20.93 8.79
N THR A 172 -17.91 -20.97 7.52
CA THR A 172 -18.78 -20.89 6.36
C THR A 172 -19.81 -22.03 6.26
N PRO A 173 -19.45 -23.32 6.41
CA PRO A 173 -20.43 -24.40 6.31
C PRO A 173 -21.50 -24.29 7.40
N LEU A 174 -21.09 -24.00 8.63
CA LEU A 174 -21.99 -23.85 9.77
C LEU A 174 -22.93 -22.65 9.58
N HIS A 175 -22.41 -21.54 9.07
CA HIS A 175 -23.20 -20.34 8.80
C HIS A 175 -24.21 -20.56 7.69
N LEU A 176 -23.78 -21.10 6.55
CA LEU A 176 -24.65 -21.32 5.41
C LEU A 176 -25.76 -22.32 5.71
N ILE A 177 -25.47 -23.40 6.46
CA ILE A 177 -26.52 -24.35 6.89
C ILE A 177 -27.61 -23.62 7.68
N ARG A 178 -27.24 -22.74 8.62
CA ARG A 178 -28.21 -21.95 9.41
C ARG A 178 -29.03 -21.01 8.53
N VAL A 179 -28.35 -20.22 7.70
CA VAL A 179 -28.98 -19.23 6.81
C VAL A 179 -29.99 -19.85 5.85
N PHE A 180 -29.74 -21.06 5.34
CA PHE A 180 -30.65 -21.75 4.41
C PHE A 180 -31.65 -22.67 5.11
N SER A 181 -31.54 -22.87 6.42
CA SER A 181 -32.47 -23.70 7.21
C SER A 181 -33.57 -22.91 7.93
N GLU A 182 -33.44 -21.58 7.97
CA GLU A 182 -34.45 -20.64 8.48
C GLU A 182 -35.43 -20.21 7.37
#